data_AF-A0A8E0ISL5-F1
#
_entry.id   AF-A0A8E0ISL5-F1
#
_cell.length_a   1.000
_cell.length_b   1.000
_cell.length_c   1.000
_cell.angle_alpha   90.00
_cell.angle_beta   90.00
_cell.angle_gamma   90.00
#
_symmetry.space_group_name_H-M   'P 1'
#
loop_
_entity.id
_entity.type
_entity.pdbx_description
1 polymer ?
#
loop_
_entity_poly.entity_id
_entity_poly.type
_entity_poly.pdbx_seq_one_letter_code
_entity_poly.pdbx_strand_id
1 'polypeptide(L)'
;SNFTFPLMAGLGLLYIPLKDVVGMLSWQYFIVVISVVLTVVSTGFFVARFLNMNPIETAIVTACQSGMGGTGDVAILSTANRMNLMPFAQVATRLGGAITVISMTAILRMLS
;
A
#
# COMPACT_ATOMS: atom_id res chain seq x y z
N SER A 1 12.90 26.61 -1.17
CA SER A 1 13.67 25.59 -0.42
C SER A 1 12.75 24.45 -0.03
N ASN A 2 12.96 23.25 -0.57
CA ASN A 2 12.07 22.09 -0.35
C ASN A 2 12.25 21.54 1.08
N PHE A 3 11.45 22.05 2.02
CA PHE A 3 11.43 21.56 3.40
C PHE A 3 10.81 20.17 3.56
N THR A 4 10.30 19.56 2.48
CA THR A 4 9.67 18.24 2.51
C THR A 4 10.60 17.13 3.00
N PHE A 5 11.86 17.12 2.56
CA PHE A 5 12.84 16.11 3.00
C PHE A 5 13.15 16.19 4.49
N PRO A 6 13.54 17.35 5.04
CA PRO A 6 13.78 17.48 6.47
C PRO A 6 12.50 17.31 7.30
N LEU A 7 11.33 17.69 6.78
CA LEU A 7 10.04 17.46 7.43
C LEU A 7 9.69 15.96 7.50
N MET A 8 9.87 15.20 6.42
CA MET A 8 9.63 13.75 6.40
C MET A 8 10.62 13.01 7.31
N ALA A 9 11.89 13.41 7.33
CA ALA A 9 12.90 12.86 8.23
C ALA A 9 12.59 13.18 9.70
N GLY A 10 12.17 14.41 9.99
CA GLY A 10 11.78 14.85 11.33
C GLY A 10 10.52 14.14 11.84
N LEU A 11 9.46 14.06 11.02
CA LEU A 11 8.24 13.32 11.34
C LEU A 11 8.51 11.82 11.51
N GLY A 12 9.36 11.24 10.66
CA GLY A 12 9.80 9.85 10.80
C GLY A 12 10.48 9.59 12.13
N LEU A 13 11.44 10.43 12.53
CA LEU A 13 12.14 10.26 13.82
C LEU A 13 11.21 10.47 15.03
N LEU A 14 10.20 11.33 14.91
CA LEU A 14 9.31 11.72 16.01
C LEU A 14 8.14 10.74 16.19
N TYR A 15 7.61 10.19 15.09
CA TYR A 15 6.48 9.23 15.11
C TYR A 15 6.92 7.76 15.08
N ILE A 16 8.15 7.46 14.66
CA ILE A 16 8.67 6.09 14.58
C ILE A 16 9.70 5.89 15.70
N PRO A 17 9.26 5.47 16.91
CA PRO A 17 10.20 5.04 17.94
C PRO A 17 11.02 3.85 17.41
N LEU A 18 12.28 4.12 17.08
CA LEU A 18 13.20 3.12 16.49
C LEU A 18 13.32 1.86 17.36
N LYS A 19 13.20 2.03 18.68
CA LYS A 19 13.17 0.92 19.64
C LYS A 19 11.98 -0.01 19.42
N ASP A 20 10.80 0.54 19.14
CA ASP A 20 9.59 -0.25 18.95
C ASP A 20 9.60 -0.90 17.56
N VAL A 21 10.13 -0.24 16.53
CA VAL A 21 10.30 -0.87 15.19
C VAL A 21 11.18 -2.10 15.25
N VAL A 22 12.29 -2.03 15.98
CA VAL A 22 13.17 -3.19 16.19
C VAL A 22 12.45 -4.29 16.99
N GLY A 23 11.59 -3.91 17.94
CA GLY A 23 10.75 -4.86 18.69
C GLY A 23 9.61 -5.48 17.86
N MET A 24 9.11 -4.77 16.85
CA MET A 24 8.09 -5.24 15.91
C MET A 24 8.66 -6.19 14.85
N LEU A 25 9.99 -6.22 14.69
CA LEU A 25 10.71 -7.07 13.75
C LEU A 25 10.75 -8.53 14.24
N SER A 26 9.56 -9.07 14.49
CA SER A 26 9.34 -10.43 14.95
C SER A 26 8.82 -11.30 13.81
N TRP A 27 9.04 -12.60 13.94
CA TRP A 27 8.61 -13.59 12.95
C TRP A 27 7.09 -13.52 12.64
N GLN A 28 6.28 -13.22 13.66
CA GLN A 28 4.82 -13.08 13.54
C GLN A 28 4.44 -11.90 12.62
N TYR A 29 5.14 -10.77 12.71
CA TYR A 29 4.84 -9.61 11.88
C TYR A 29 5.07 -9.92 10.38
N PHE A 30 6.15 -10.64 10.07
CA PHE A 30 6.44 -11.08 8.70
C PHE A 30 5.31 -11.92 8.11
N ILE A 31 4.79 -12.89 8.87
CA ILE A 31 3.69 -13.75 8.42
C ILE A 31 2.44 -12.92 8.12
N VAL A 32 2.12 -11.94 8.98
CA VAL A 32 0.96 -11.06 8.80
C VAL A 32 1.12 -10.19 7.56
N VAL A 33 2.30 -9.60 7.33
CA VAL A 33 2.54 -8.77 6.14
C VAL A 33 2.39 -9.61 4.86
N ILE A 34 2.99 -10.80 4.82
CA ILE A 34 2.89 -11.69 3.65
C ILE A 34 1.44 -12.10 3.42
N SER A 35 0.69 -12.45 4.47
CA SER A 35 -0.71 -12.86 4.32
C SER A 35 -1.61 -11.73 3.81
N VAL A 36 -1.38 -10.49 4.27
CA VAL A 36 -2.12 -9.32 3.79
C VAL A 36 -1.81 -9.06 2.32
N VAL A 37 -0.53 -9.04 1.92
CA VAL A 37 -0.14 -8.80 0.52
C VAL A 37 -0.73 -9.89 -0.39
N LEU A 38 -0.64 -11.16 -0.01
CA LEU A 38 -1.25 -12.26 -0.77
C LEU A 38 -2.77 -12.11 -0.90
N THR A 39 -3.44 -11.70 0.19
CA THR A 39 -4.89 -11.48 0.18
C THR A 39 -5.27 -10.35 -0.79
N VAL A 40 -4.54 -9.24 -0.78
CA VAL A 40 -4.77 -8.08 -1.67
C VAL A 40 -4.52 -8.46 -3.14
N VAL A 41 -3.45 -9.21 -3.42
CA VAL A 41 -3.15 -9.68 -4.79
C VAL A 41 -4.20 -10.67 -5.28
N SER A 42 -4.60 -11.62 -4.43
CA SER A 42 -5.59 -12.65 -4.78
C SER A 42 -6.97 -12.06 -5.04
N THR A 43 -7.40 -11.06 -4.25
CA THR A 43 -8.66 -10.36 -4.46
C THR A 43 -8.62 -9.55 -5.75
N GLY A 44 -7.53 -8.83 -6.03
CA GLY A 44 -7.32 -8.15 -7.31
C GLY A 44 -7.42 -9.11 -8.51
N PHE A 45 -6.80 -10.28 -8.42
CA PHE A 45 -6.85 -11.31 -9.46
C PHE A 45 -8.27 -11.85 -9.68
N PHE A 46 -9.02 -12.10 -8.61
CA PHE A 46 -10.37 -12.65 -8.69
C PHE A 46 -11.36 -11.62 -9.25
N VAL A 47 -11.33 -10.38 -8.76
CA VAL A 47 -12.21 -9.29 -9.21
C VAL A 47 -11.95 -8.92 -10.67
N ALA A 48 -10.70 -9.01 -11.14
CA ALA A 48 -10.37 -8.75 -12.54
C ALA A 48 -11.14 -9.63 -13.52
N ARG A 49 -11.40 -10.90 -13.14
CA ARG A 49 -12.17 -11.84 -13.96
C ARG A 49 -13.63 -11.43 -14.11
N PHE A 50 -14.22 -10.76 -13.11
CA PHE A 50 -15.58 -10.22 -13.20
C PHE A 50 -15.65 -8.95 -14.05
N LEU A 51 -14.57 -8.17 -14.09
CA LEU A 51 -14.50 -6.91 -14.83
C LEU A 51 -14.00 -7.07 -16.27
N ASN A 52 -13.78 -8.30 -16.75
CA ASN A 52 -13.17 -8.61 -18.05
C ASN A 52 -11.80 -7.91 -18.27
N MET A 53 -11.03 -7.72 -17.19
CA MET A 53 -9.69 -7.14 -17.23
C MET A 53 -8.63 -8.25 -17.19
N ASN A 54 -7.41 -7.94 -17.66
CA ASN A 54 -6.28 -8.86 -17.56
C ASN A 54 -5.95 -9.13 -16.09
N PRO A 55 -6.13 -10.37 -15.58
CA PRO A 55 -6.05 -10.64 -14.15
C PRO A 55 -4.65 -10.44 -13.58
N ILE A 56 -3.61 -10.62 -14.40
CA ILE A 56 -2.22 -10.39 -14.02
C ILE A 56 -1.95 -8.88 -13.86
N GLU A 57 -2.41 -8.05 -14.79
CA GLU A 57 -2.19 -6.60 -14.76
C GLU A 57 -2.96 -5.95 -13.60
N THR A 58 -4.21 -6.37 -13.40
CA THR A 58 -5.01 -5.92 -12.25
C THR A 58 -4.40 -6.37 -10.93
N ALA A 59 -3.87 -7.59 -10.83
CA ALA A 59 -3.20 -8.07 -9.63
C ALA A 59 -1.95 -7.23 -9.31
N ILE A 60 -1.15 -6.87 -10.31
CA ILE A 60 0.02 -5.99 -10.13
C ILE A 60 -0.42 -4.59 -9.65
N VAL A 61 -1.42 -3.99 -10.30
CA VAL A 61 -1.94 -2.66 -9.89
C VAL A 61 -2.53 -2.69 -8.49
N THR A 62 -3.19 -3.79 -8.10
CA THR A 62 -3.73 -3.96 -6.75
C THR A 62 -2.62 -4.17 -5.73
N ALA A 63 -1.52 -4.86 -6.10
CA ALA A 63 -0.34 -5.00 -5.26
C ALA A 63 0.32 -3.65 -4.92
N CYS A 64 0.29 -2.69 -5.86
CA CYS A 64 0.82 -1.34 -5.65
C CYS A 64 0.21 -0.63 -4.43
N GLN A 65 -1.08 -0.88 -4.15
CA GLN A 65 -1.79 -0.35 -2.98
C GLN A 65 -1.15 -0.76 -1.64
N SER A 66 -0.49 -1.92 -1.59
CA SER A 66 0.20 -2.42 -0.40
C SER A 66 1.59 -1.79 -0.20
N GLY A 67 2.10 -1.08 -1.20
CA GLY A 67 3.38 -0.40 -1.17
C GLY A 67 3.34 0.98 -0.48
N MET A 68 4.51 1.59 -0.32
CA MET A 68 4.67 2.91 0.31
C MET A 68 4.25 4.04 -0.63
N GLY A 69 2.95 4.13 -0.96
CA GLY A 69 2.43 5.16 -1.86
C GLY A 69 3.12 5.16 -3.23
N GLY A 70 3.30 6.35 -3.82
CA GLY A 70 3.85 6.48 -5.17
C GLY A 70 5.29 5.95 -5.36
N THR A 71 6.10 5.89 -4.30
CA THR A 71 7.44 5.26 -4.38
C THR A 71 7.35 3.74 -4.41
N GLY A 72 6.38 3.17 -3.68
CA GLY A 72 6.02 1.75 -3.75
C GLY A 72 5.49 1.36 -5.14
N ASP A 73 4.60 2.17 -5.71
CA ASP A 73 4.06 1.95 -7.06
C ASP A 73 5.17 1.84 -8.11
N VAL A 74 6.15 2.77 -8.07
CA VAL A 74 7.31 2.75 -8.98
C VAL A 74 8.16 1.50 -8.77
N ALA A 75 8.43 1.12 -7.53
CA ALA A 75 9.24 -0.06 -7.22
C ALA A 75 8.58 -1.36 -7.75
N ILE A 76 7.29 -1.53 -7.52
CA ILE A 76 6.52 -2.73 -7.93
C ILE A 76 6.37 -2.78 -9.46
N LEU A 77 6.05 -1.67 -10.11
CA LEU A 77 5.90 -1.65 -11.57
C LEU A 77 7.24 -1.79 -12.30
N SER A 78 8.32 -1.29 -11.70
CA SER A 78 9.68 -1.48 -12.22
C SER A 78 10.09 -2.95 -12.15
N THR A 79 9.85 -3.63 -11.02
CA THR A 79 10.13 -5.07 -10.90
C THR A 79 9.24 -5.93 -11.79
N ALA A 80 8.00 -5.53 -12.02
CA ALA A 80 7.10 -6.19 -12.96
C ALA A 80 7.35 -5.85 -14.44
N ASN A 81 8.27 -4.92 -14.75
CA ASN A 81 8.52 -4.39 -16.09
C ASN A 81 7.24 -3.87 -16.80
N ARG A 82 6.37 -3.19 -16.04
CA ARG A 82 5.05 -2.70 -16.47
C ARG A 82 4.81 -1.22 -16.13
N MET A 83 5.81 -0.38 -16.37
CA MET A 83 5.75 1.06 -16.09
C MET A 83 4.63 1.80 -16.83
N ASN A 84 4.10 1.24 -17.92
CA ASN A 84 2.92 1.78 -18.63
C ASN A 84 1.66 1.83 -17.73
N LEU A 85 1.61 1.04 -16.66
CA LEU A 85 0.49 1.02 -15.71
C LEU A 85 0.61 2.06 -14.58
N MET A 86 1.67 2.89 -14.58
CA MET A 86 1.90 3.88 -13.52
C MET A 86 0.72 4.84 -13.28
N PRO A 87 0.04 5.38 -14.30
CA PRO A 87 -1.12 6.22 -14.08
C PRO A 87 -2.25 5.48 -13.34
N PHE A 88 -2.46 4.20 -13.66
CA PHE A 88 -3.48 3.38 -13.00
C PHE A 88 -3.12 3.04 -11.56
N ALA A 89 -1.85 2.69 -11.31
CA ALA A 89 -1.35 2.45 -9.96
C ALA A 89 -1.49 3.69 -9.07
N GLN A 90 -1.14 4.88 -9.58
CA GLN A 90 -1.28 6.12 -8.81
C GLN A 90 -2.73 6.44 -8.47
N VAL A 91 -3.65 6.28 -9.44
CA VAL A 91 -5.09 6.49 -9.19
C VAL A 91 -5.61 5.49 -8.15
N ALA A 92 -5.26 4.21 -8.30
CA ALA A 92 -5.63 3.17 -7.33
C ALA A 92 -5.11 3.54 -5.93
N THR A 93 -3.81 3.79 -5.79
CA THR A 93 -3.16 4.11 -4.51
C THR A 93 -3.81 5.32 -3.82
N ARG A 94 -4.18 6.36 -4.57
CA ARG A 94 -4.85 7.56 -4.00
C ARG A 94 -6.29 7.28 -3.58
N LEU A 95 -7.08 6.63 -4.42
CA LEU A 95 -8.48 6.32 -4.11
C LEU A 95 -8.57 5.30 -2.96
N GLY A 96 -7.78 4.22 -3.01
CA GLY A 96 -7.74 3.22 -1.95
C GLY A 96 -7.28 3.80 -0.61
N GLY A 97 -6.33 4.75 -0.63
CA GLY A 97 -5.92 5.48 0.56
C GLY A 97 -7.07 6.30 1.17
N ALA A 98 -7.80 7.05 0.35
CA ALA A 98 -8.96 7.82 0.81
C ALA A 98 -10.06 6.91 1.39
N ILE A 99 -10.37 5.80 0.72
CA ILE A 99 -11.36 4.82 1.19
C ILE A 99 -10.94 4.21 2.54
N THR A 100 -9.65 3.90 2.72
CA THR A 100 -9.12 3.36 3.98
C THR A 100 -9.28 4.35 5.12
N VAL A 101 -8.99 5.63 4.90
CA VAL A 101 -9.15 6.66 5.93
C VAL A 101 -10.63 6.88 6.30
N ILE A 102 -11.51 6.93 5.30
CA ILE A 102 -12.96 7.10 5.53
C ILE A 102 -13.52 5.91 6.31
N SER A 103 -13.20 4.68 5.90
CA SER A 103 -13.66 3.47 6.58
C SER A 103 -13.12 3.38 8.01
N MET A 104 -11.84 3.68 8.23
CA MET A 104 -11.25 3.69 9.57
C MET A 104 -11.91 4.74 10.48
N THR A 105 -12.20 5.93 9.95
CA THR A 105 -12.91 6.98 10.69
C THR A 105 -14.34 6.56 11.02
N ALA A 106 -15.03 5.91 10.09
CA ALA A 106 -16.38 5.39 10.31
C ALA A 106 -16.42 4.30 11.39
N ILE A 107 -15.45 3.37 11.39
CA ILE A 107 -15.30 2.32 12.41
C ILE A 107 -15.01 2.95 13.78
N LEU A 108 -14.09 3.91 13.86
CA LEU A 108 -13.79 4.62 15.11
C LEU A 108 -15.04 5.31 15.68
N ARG A 109 -15.88 5.90 14.82
CA ARG A 109 -17.13 6.55 15.24
C ARG A 109 -18.22 5.57 15.68
N MET A 110 -18.20 4.33 15.21
CA MET A 110 -19.12 3.28 15.68
C MET A 110 -18.65 2.66 17.01
N LEU A 111 -17.35 2.66 17.27
CA LEU A 111 -16.77 2.11 18.50
C LEU A 111 -16.81 3.12 19.67
N SER A 112 -16.79 4.43 19.37
CA SER A 112 -16.91 5.52 20.34
C SER A 112 -18.36 5.91 20.61
#